data_AF-A0A7L4RDZ4-F1
#
_entry.id   AF-A0A7L4RDZ4-F1
#
_cell.length_a   1.000
_cell.length_b   1.000
_cell.length_c   1.000
_cell.angle_alpha   90.00
_cell.angle_beta   90.00
_cell.angle_gamma   90.00
#
_symmetry.space_group_name_H-M   'P 1'
#
loop_
_entity.id
_entity.type
_entity.pdbx_description
1 polymer ?
#
loop_
_entity_poly.entity_id
_entity_poly.type
_entity_poly.pdbx_seq_one_letter_code
_entity_poly.pdbx_strand_id
1 'polypeptide(L)'
;MVSLDFVDDEGKARIISMWKGMSESDKAHFINQVALAMSIWGSDEKGRRLVVEVLRLMTDDGTQTLADFGLYVDKVAAIKEAAGLSDKIKRATVIIEGYRVKNSLSSEPHRELF
;
A
#
# COMPACT_ATOMS: atom_id res chain seq x y z
N MET A 1 14.11 -6.32 -13.59
CA MET A 1 12.75 -6.80 -13.32
C MET A 1 12.50 -6.58 -11.83
N VAL A 2 11.60 -5.70 -11.42
CA VAL A 2 11.27 -5.58 -9.99
C VAL A 2 10.31 -6.70 -9.69
N SER A 3 10.86 -7.84 -9.28
CA SER A 3 10.07 -9.00 -8.89
C SER A 3 9.57 -8.81 -7.46
N LEU A 4 8.46 -9.47 -7.14
CA LEU A 4 8.00 -9.69 -5.76
C LEU A 4 8.99 -10.54 -4.95
N ASP A 5 10.24 -10.77 -5.38
CA ASP A 5 11.25 -11.61 -4.72
C ASP A 5 11.60 -11.18 -3.27
N PHE A 6 11.12 -10.01 -2.83
CA PHE A 6 11.21 -9.53 -1.45
C PHE A 6 10.03 -9.94 -0.55
N VAL A 7 8.97 -10.47 -1.15
CA VAL A 7 7.85 -11.13 -0.47
C VAL A 7 8.03 -12.61 -0.78
N ASP A 8 8.06 -13.46 0.23
CA ASP A 8 8.13 -14.90 -0.02
C ASP A 8 6.87 -15.41 -0.75
N ASP A 9 6.90 -16.64 -1.22
CA ASP A 9 5.78 -17.20 -1.98
C ASP A 9 4.50 -17.30 -1.14
N GLU A 10 4.61 -17.45 0.18
CA GLU A 10 3.47 -17.38 1.11
C GLU A 10 2.83 -15.99 1.14
N GLY A 11 3.63 -14.93 1.26
CA GLY A 11 3.15 -13.55 1.27
C GLY A 11 2.52 -13.17 -0.08
N LYS A 12 3.10 -13.61 -1.20
CA LYS A 12 2.48 -13.45 -2.53
C LYS A 12 1.12 -14.16 -2.59
N ALA A 13 1.05 -15.40 -2.12
CA ALA A 13 -0.19 -16.17 -2.11
C ALA A 13 -1.26 -15.48 -1.24
N ARG A 14 -0.88 -14.94 -0.08
CA ARG A 14 -1.78 -14.15 0.79
C ARG A 14 -2.31 -12.90 0.10
N ILE A 15 -1.44 -12.09 -0.52
CA ILE A 15 -1.85 -10.88 -1.26
C ILE A 15 -2.85 -11.26 -2.36
N ILE A 16 -2.56 -12.31 -3.13
CA ILE A 16 -3.45 -12.78 -4.21
C ILE A 16 -4.78 -13.27 -3.63
N SER A 17 -4.77 -13.98 -2.51
CA SER A 17 -5.98 -14.46 -1.84
C SER A 17 -6.84 -13.30 -1.35
N MET A 18 -6.25 -12.30 -0.68
CA MET A 18 -6.93 -11.08 -0.26
C MET A 18 -7.55 -10.37 -1.45
N TRP A 19 -6.76 -10.14 -2.51
CA TRP A 19 -7.23 -9.52 -3.74
C TRP A 19 -8.44 -10.23 -4.35
N LYS A 20 -8.40 -11.56 -4.42
CA LYS A 20 -9.50 -12.37 -4.96
C LYS A 20 -10.76 -12.32 -4.09
N GLY A 21 -10.60 -12.18 -2.78
CA GLY A 21 -11.71 -12.09 -1.81
C GLY A 21 -12.34 -10.70 -1.70
N MET A 22 -11.69 -9.66 -2.20
CA MET A 22 -12.18 -8.28 -2.16
C MET A 22 -13.40 -8.06 -3.06
N SER A 23 -14.29 -7.15 -2.64
CA SER A 23 -15.34 -6.61 -3.50
C SER A 23 -14.75 -5.84 -4.68
N GLU A 24 -15.52 -5.66 -5.77
CA GLU A 24 -15.06 -4.84 -6.90
C GLU A 24 -14.80 -3.37 -6.50
N SER A 25 -15.53 -2.85 -5.52
CA SER A 25 -15.30 -1.51 -4.97
C SER A 25 -13.94 -1.43 -4.27
N ASP A 26 -13.63 -2.41 -3.42
CA ASP A 26 -12.35 -2.44 -2.69
C ASP A 26 -11.17 -2.62 -3.66
N LYS A 27 -11.34 -3.44 -4.70
CA LYS A 27 -10.33 -3.59 -5.77
C LYS A 27 -10.07 -2.26 -6.46
N ALA A 28 -11.12 -1.51 -6.78
CA ALA A 28 -11.00 -0.18 -7.36
C ALA A 28 -10.29 0.79 -6.43
N HIS A 29 -10.61 0.79 -5.12
CA HIS A 29 -9.93 1.63 -4.14
C HIS A 29 -8.45 1.30 -4.02
N PHE A 30 -8.08 0.02 -4.00
CA PHE A 30 -6.68 -0.38 -3.99
C PHE A 30 -5.94 0.09 -5.26
N ILE A 31 -6.49 -0.19 -6.46
CA ILE A 31 -5.86 0.21 -7.73
C ILE A 31 -5.64 1.72 -7.77
N ASN A 32 -6.64 2.50 -7.38
CA ASN A 32 -6.55 3.95 -7.37
C ASN A 32 -5.46 4.44 -6.39
N GLN A 33 -5.40 3.90 -5.18
CA GLN A 33 -4.37 4.28 -4.21
C GLN A 33 -2.96 3.91 -4.68
N VAL A 34 -2.78 2.72 -5.26
CA VAL A 34 -1.49 2.30 -5.84
C VAL A 34 -1.10 3.18 -7.03
N ALA A 35 -2.04 3.50 -7.91
CA ALA A 35 -1.80 4.37 -9.05
C ALA A 35 -1.41 5.79 -8.61
N LEU A 36 -2.10 6.35 -7.61
CA LEU A 36 -1.76 7.65 -7.02
C LEU A 36 -0.34 7.63 -6.44
N ALA A 37 -0.01 6.62 -5.64
CA ALA A 37 1.34 6.46 -5.09
C ALA A 37 2.40 6.40 -6.22
N MET A 38 2.18 5.51 -7.20
CA MET A 38 3.06 5.30 -8.34
C MET A 38 3.25 6.55 -9.19
N SER A 39 2.25 7.41 -9.33
CA SER A 39 2.40 8.68 -10.08
C SER A 39 3.39 9.65 -9.43
N ILE A 40 3.62 9.53 -8.12
CA ILE A 40 4.46 10.45 -7.34
C ILE A 40 5.89 9.92 -7.19
N TRP A 41 6.05 8.63 -6.90
CA TRP A 41 7.37 8.03 -6.67
C TRP A 41 7.79 6.95 -7.68
N GLY A 42 6.91 6.52 -8.59
CA GLY A 42 7.06 5.31 -9.39
C GLY A 42 7.82 5.46 -10.70
N SER A 43 8.44 6.62 -10.97
CA SER A 43 9.22 6.84 -12.18
C SER A 43 10.54 6.04 -12.22
N ASP A 44 10.96 5.48 -11.08
CA ASP A 44 12.18 4.69 -10.95
C ASP A 44 11.96 3.35 -10.23
N GLU A 45 13.01 2.54 -10.16
CA GLU A 45 12.99 1.25 -9.47
C GLU A 45 12.73 1.37 -7.96
N LYS A 46 13.14 2.49 -7.34
CA LYS A 46 12.96 2.69 -5.90
C LYS A 46 11.48 2.86 -5.55
N GLY A 47 10.73 3.57 -6.39
CA GLY A 47 9.27 3.70 -6.26
C GLY A 47 8.52 2.37 -6.32
N ARG A 48 8.89 1.51 -7.27
CA ARG A 48 8.30 0.16 -7.37
C ARG A 48 8.60 -0.70 -6.14
N ARG A 49 9.82 -0.62 -5.61
CA ARG A 49 10.19 -1.31 -4.36
C ARG A 49 9.39 -0.81 -3.15
N LEU A 50 9.03 0.48 -3.12
CA LEU A 50 8.19 1.02 -2.04
C LEU A 50 6.77 0.44 -2.06
N VAL A 51 6.15 0.25 -3.23
CA VAL A 51 4.85 -0.42 -3.32
C VAL A 51 4.93 -1.84 -2.78
N VAL A 52 5.97 -2.59 -3.14
CA VAL A 52 6.20 -3.95 -2.62
C VAL A 52 6.39 -3.95 -1.10
N GLU A 53 7.12 -2.98 -0.56
CA GLU A 53 7.29 -2.82 0.89
C GLU A 53 5.96 -2.54 1.61
N VAL A 54 5.12 -1.66 1.04
CA VAL A 54 3.78 -1.37 1.60
C VAL A 54 2.95 -2.65 1.64
N LEU A 55 2.94 -3.42 0.54
CA LEU A 55 2.23 -4.70 0.48
C LEU A 55 2.75 -5.70 1.51
N ARG A 56 4.07 -5.77 1.72
CA ARG A 56 4.66 -6.63 2.76
C ARG A 56 4.22 -6.20 4.16
N LEU A 57 4.25 -4.91 4.46
CA LEU A 57 3.78 -4.40 5.76
C LEU A 57 2.30 -4.70 5.99
N MET A 58 1.47 -4.62 4.94
CA MET A 58 0.06 -4.98 5.03
C MET A 58 -0.11 -6.48 5.38
N THR A 59 0.64 -7.36 4.71
CA THR A 59 0.58 -8.80 5.01
C THR A 59 1.10 -9.15 6.39
N ASP A 60 2.15 -8.47 6.86
CA ASP A 60 2.77 -8.70 8.17
C ASP A 60 1.87 -8.19 9.31
N ASP A 61 1.18 -7.06 9.10
CA ASP A 61 0.29 -6.42 10.07
C ASP A 61 -1.12 -7.04 10.08
N GLY A 62 -1.38 -8.02 9.20
CA GLY A 62 -2.61 -8.81 9.20
C GLY A 62 -3.87 -8.07 8.74
N THR A 63 -3.75 -7.02 7.92
CA THR A 63 -4.96 -6.44 7.31
C THR A 63 -5.68 -7.48 6.46
N GLN A 64 -7.01 -7.42 6.47
CA GLN A 64 -7.87 -8.30 5.69
C GLN A 64 -8.21 -7.74 4.31
N THR A 65 -7.81 -6.49 4.01
CA THR A 65 -8.13 -5.85 2.74
C THR A 65 -6.97 -5.04 2.19
N LEU A 66 -6.80 -5.09 0.87
CA LEU A 66 -5.82 -4.24 0.20
C LEU A 66 -6.32 -2.79 0.03
N ALA A 67 -7.60 -2.51 0.28
CA ALA A 67 -8.13 -1.15 0.28
C ALA A 67 -7.47 -0.24 1.34
N ASP A 68 -6.77 -0.83 2.32
CA ASP A 68 -6.04 -0.10 3.34
C ASP A 68 -4.67 0.41 2.88
N PHE A 69 -4.27 0.20 1.62
CA PHE A 69 -2.92 0.54 1.13
C PHE A 69 -2.41 1.91 1.57
N GLY A 70 -3.26 2.95 1.50
CA GLY A 70 -2.91 4.30 1.90
C GLY A 70 -2.50 4.47 3.36
N LEU A 71 -3.04 3.65 4.28
CA LEU A 71 -2.68 3.64 5.70
C LEU A 71 -1.24 3.24 5.96
N TYR A 72 -0.69 2.40 5.07
CA TYR A 72 0.63 1.82 5.22
C TYR A 72 1.70 2.63 4.50
N VAL A 73 1.32 3.53 3.59
CA VAL A 73 2.25 4.45 2.92
C VAL A 73 2.94 5.37 3.94
N ASP A 74 2.22 5.87 4.94
CA ASP A 74 2.79 6.71 5.99
C ASP A 74 3.73 5.91 6.92
N LYS A 75 3.37 4.65 7.24
CA LYS A 75 4.22 3.74 8.01
C LYS A 75 5.57 3.49 7.32
N VAL A 76 5.57 3.36 5.98
CA VAL A 76 6.82 3.25 5.20
C VAL A 76 7.66 4.53 5.28
N ALA A 77 7.03 5.71 5.40
CA ALA A 77 7.73 6.98 5.59
C ALA A 77 8.51 7.02 6.90
N ALA A 78 7.87 6.54 7.99
CA ALA A 78 8.45 6.53 9.33
C ALA A 78 9.63 5.54 9.48
N ILE A 79 9.59 4.42 8.76
CA ILE A 79 10.65 3.40 8.81
C ILE A 79 11.87 3.81 7.96
N LYS A 80 11.70 4.69 6.94
CA LYS A 80 12.75 4.99 5.95
C LYS A 80 13.16 6.46 5.89
N GLU A 81 13.59 7.04 7.01
CA GLU A 81 14.30 8.34 7.02
C GLU A 81 15.61 8.35 6.19
N ALA A 82 16.09 7.22 5.67
CA ALA A 82 17.39 7.08 5.03
C ALA A 82 17.43 6.99 3.48
N ALA A 83 16.30 7.02 2.75
CA ALA A 83 16.30 6.63 1.32
C ALA A 83 16.17 7.76 0.28
N GLY A 84 16.31 9.04 0.66
CA GLY A 84 16.29 10.18 -0.28
C GLY A 84 14.95 10.39 -1.03
N LEU A 85 13.89 9.71 -0.59
CA LEU A 85 12.54 9.76 -1.16
C LEU A 85 11.52 10.38 -0.21
N SER A 86 11.91 10.77 1.00
CA SER A 86 11.05 11.27 2.08
C SER A 86 10.01 12.28 1.61
N ASP A 87 10.40 13.30 0.84
CA ASP A 87 9.48 14.33 0.33
C ASP A 87 8.48 13.80 -0.72
N LYS A 88 8.86 12.76 -1.48
CA LYS A 88 7.91 12.08 -2.38
C LYS A 88 6.94 11.22 -1.58
N ILE A 89 7.40 10.53 -0.54
CA ILE A 89 6.54 9.72 0.35
C ILE A 89 5.53 10.63 1.08
N LYS A 90 5.99 11.76 1.64
CA LYS A 90 5.10 12.74 2.29
C LYS A 90 4.02 13.26 1.34
N ARG A 91 4.40 13.60 0.10
CA ARG A 91 3.43 14.02 -0.93
C ARG A 91 2.44 12.91 -1.29
N ALA A 92 2.90 11.68 -1.43
CA ALA A 92 2.03 10.53 -1.69
C ALA A 92 1.04 10.31 -0.55
N THR A 93 1.50 10.41 0.69
CA THR A 93 0.65 10.28 1.88
C THR A 93 -0.48 11.31 1.87
N VAL A 94 -0.18 12.60 1.63
CA VAL A 94 -1.21 13.66 1.58
C VAL A 94 -2.23 13.42 0.45
N ILE A 95 -1.77 13.04 -0.74
CA ILE A 95 -2.65 12.81 -1.89
C ILE A 95 -3.56 11.60 -1.66
N ILE A 96 -2.99 10.51 -1.14
CA ILE A 96 -3.74 9.28 -0.86
C ILE A 96 -4.72 9.50 0.29
N GLU A 97 -4.35 10.26 1.31
CA GLU A 97 -5.27 10.61 2.39
C GLU A 97 -6.44 11.47 1.89
N GLY A 98 -6.17 12.45 1.03
CA GLY A 98 -7.23 13.21 0.36
C GLY A 98 -8.18 12.32 -0.45
N TYR A 99 -7.66 11.28 -1.12
CA TYR A 99 -8.49 10.27 -1.79
C TYR A 99 -9.35 9.49 -0.80
N ARG A 100 -8.79 9.04 0.32
CA ARG A 100 -9.51 8.26 1.33
C ARG A 100 -10.64 9.05 1.97
N VAL A 101 -10.37 10.29 2.37
CA VAL A 101 -11.38 11.20 2.91
C VAL A 101 -12.50 11.44 1.90
N LYS A 102 -12.16 11.72 0.64
CA LYS A 102 -13.15 11.95 -0.44
C LYS A 102 -14.07 10.75 -0.67
N ASN A 103 -13.56 9.54 -0.49
CA ASN A 103 -14.32 8.30 -0.72
C ASN A 103 -14.83 7.67 0.59
N SER A 104 -14.75 8.39 1.71
CA SER A 104 -15.20 7.92 3.03
C SER A 104 -14.61 6.56 3.43
N LEU A 105 -13.34 6.32 3.08
CA LEU A 105 -12.64 5.10 3.45
C LEU A 105 -12.26 5.14 4.94
N SER A 106 -12.24 3.95 5.58
CA SER A 106 -11.86 3.78 6.99
C SER A 106 -10.54 4.47 7.29
N SER A 107 -10.39 5.11 8.46
CA SER A 107 -9.15 5.68 8.99
C SER A 107 -8.25 4.65 9.68
N GLU A 108 -8.70 3.41 9.82
CA GLU A 108 -8.00 2.33 10.51
C GLU A 108 -7.93 1.07 9.63
N PRO A 109 -6.87 0.26 9.74
CA PRO A 109 -6.79 -0.99 8.98
C PRO A 109 -7.90 -1.96 9.39
N HIS A 110 -8.49 -2.65 8.41
CA HIS A 110 -9.47 -3.70 8.66
C HIS A 110 -8.75 -4.93 9.20
N ARG A 111 -8.95 -5.20 10.48
CA ARG A 111 -8.40 -6.36 11.19
C ARG A 111 -9.55 -7.15 11.81
N GLU A 112 -9.38 -8.46 11.90
CA GLU A 112 -10.23 -9.27 12.78
C GLU A 112 -9.91 -8.88 14.23
N LEU A 113 -10.93 -8.40 14.97
CA LEU A 113 -10.85 -8.28 16.42
C LEU A 113 -11.02 -9.69 16.97
N PHE A 114 -9.92 -10.27 17.46
CA PHE A 114 -9.94 -11.55 18.17
C PHE A 114 -10.67 -11.44 19.52
#